data_AF-A0A354Z9N5-F1
#
_entry.id   AF-A0A354Z9N5-F1
#
_cell.length_a   1.000
_cell.length_b   1.000
_cell.length_c   1.000
_cell.angle_alpha   90.00
_cell.angle_beta   90.00
_cell.angle_gamma   90.00
#
_symmetry.space_group_name_H-M   'P 1'
#
loop_
_entity.id
_entity.type
_entity.pdbx_description
1 polymer ?
#
loop_
_entity_poly.entity_id
_entity_poly.type
_entity_poly.pdbx_seq_one_letter_code
_entity_poly.pdbx_strand_id
1 'polypeptide(L)'
;FTGVEIDLIVEILKDWQKTPGQPYTLLELRDGKTLVAFAIIHRVSGRNFTFDIRFIVLDRDYRSTNAIQHLFEMIDEELLKKIPFAVIRVEISSLKRASLGENALENAKYCQIGHIPAYYGEHDDFFFYIKAIFRNPPDFIKVSKPFEDELPAATHLEELQTQEEN
;
A
#
# COMPACT_ATOMS: atom_id res chain seq x y z
N PHE A 1 7.02 14.43 -7.13
CA PHE A 1 6.01 15.29 -6.50
C PHE A 1 5.92 16.59 -7.29
N THR A 2 4.71 17.02 -7.62
CA THR A 2 4.46 18.32 -8.27
C THR A 2 4.44 19.45 -7.23
N GLY A 3 4.48 20.71 -7.66
CA GLY A 3 4.43 21.86 -6.75
C GLY A 3 3.21 21.83 -5.82
N VAL A 4 2.02 21.55 -6.39
CA VAL A 4 0.76 21.45 -5.64
C VAL A 4 0.82 20.35 -4.57
N GLU A 5 1.47 19.22 -4.85
CA GLU A 5 1.61 18.14 -3.87
C GLU A 5 2.53 18.53 -2.73
N ILE A 6 3.60 19.28 -3.01
CA ILE A 6 4.49 19.82 -1.97
C ILE A 6 3.72 20.82 -1.10
N ASP A 7 2.93 21.71 -1.69
CA ASP A 7 2.11 22.67 -0.95
C ASP A 7 1.13 21.94 -0.01
N LEU A 8 0.48 20.88 -0.49
CA LEU A 8 -0.41 20.05 0.32
C LEU A 8 0.34 19.35 1.46
N ILE A 9 1.53 18.80 1.20
CA ILE A 9 2.38 18.22 2.27
C ILE A 9 2.70 19.27 3.32
N VAL A 10 3.09 20.49 2.90
CA VAL A 10 3.43 21.59 3.83
C VAL A 10 2.23 21.97 4.68
N GLU A 11 1.03 22.06 4.11
CA GLU A 11 -0.19 22.33 4.86
C GLU A 11 -0.49 21.24 5.89
N ILE A 12 -0.41 19.97 5.49
CA ILE A 12 -0.62 18.85 6.40
C ILE A 12 0.42 18.84 7.52
N LEU A 13 1.69 19.12 7.21
CA LEU A 13 2.75 19.19 8.22
C LEU A 13 2.55 20.36 9.20
N LYS A 14 2.04 21.51 8.73
CA LYS A 14 1.65 22.62 9.61
C LYS A 14 0.53 22.22 10.57
N ASP A 15 -0.46 21.46 10.10
CA ASP A 15 -1.55 21.00 10.96
C ASP A 15 -1.08 19.90 11.93
N TRP A 16 -0.26 18.97 11.45
CA TRP A 16 0.41 17.99 12.31
C TRP A 16 1.23 18.67 13.41
N GLN A 17 1.97 19.73 13.11
CA GLN A 17 2.77 20.46 14.09
C GLN A 17 1.93 21.07 15.22
N LYS A 18 0.69 21.51 14.92
CA LYS A 18 -0.24 22.05 15.92
C LYS A 18 -0.80 20.95 16.81
N THR A 19 -1.03 19.75 16.28
CA THR A 19 -1.63 18.63 17.03
C THR A 19 -1.07 17.27 16.56
N PRO A 20 0.14 16.89 17.00
CA PRO A 20 0.76 15.65 16.55
C PRO A 20 -0.07 14.41 16.89
N GLY A 21 -0.27 13.54 15.91
CA GLY A 21 -1.06 12.31 16.04
C GLY A 21 -2.57 12.51 15.86
N GLN A 22 -3.08 13.73 15.65
CA GLN A 22 -4.50 14.01 15.37
C GLN A 22 -4.69 15.15 14.36
N PRO A 23 -5.26 14.90 13.16
CA PRO A 23 -5.63 13.60 12.61
C PRO A 23 -4.44 12.89 11.93
N TYR A 24 -3.27 13.55 11.85
CA TYR A 24 -2.11 13.07 11.13
C TYR A 24 -1.05 12.48 12.06
N THR A 25 -0.44 11.38 11.63
CA THR A 25 0.77 10.81 12.20
C THR A 25 1.87 10.90 11.15
N LEU A 26 3.03 11.44 11.53
CA LEU A 26 4.24 11.47 10.71
C LEU A 26 5.21 10.40 11.23
N LEU A 27 5.68 9.54 10.34
CA LEU A 27 6.76 8.60 10.60
C LEU A 27 7.94 8.93 9.70
N GLU A 28 9.13 8.98 10.29
CA GLU A 28 10.39 9.23 9.60
C GLU A 28 11.34 8.05 9.81
N LEU A 29 11.88 7.53 8.71
CA LEU A 29 13.00 6.60 8.73
C LEU A 29 14.27 7.39 8.40
N ARG A 30 15.25 7.34 9.30
CA ARG A 30 16.50 8.09 9.16
C ARG A 30 17.72 7.18 9.23
N ASP A 31 18.72 7.50 8.42
CA ASP A 31 20.07 6.93 8.47
C ASP A 31 21.01 8.03 8.97
N GLY A 32 21.29 7.99 10.28
CA GLY A 32 21.92 9.10 10.98
C GLY A 32 21.11 10.39 10.87
N LYS A 33 21.65 11.39 10.16
CA LYS A 33 20.98 12.69 9.93
C LYS A 33 20.16 12.71 8.63
N THR A 34 20.34 11.73 7.75
CA THR A 34 19.69 11.67 6.44
C THR A 34 18.27 11.15 6.60
N LEU A 35 17.29 11.87 6.07
CA LEU A 35 15.92 11.38 5.97
C LEU A 35 15.84 10.42 4.78
N VAL A 36 15.66 9.14 5.07
CA VAL A 36 15.65 8.06 4.07
C VAL A 36 14.26 7.87 3.49
N ALA A 37 13.25 7.85 4.37
CA ALA A 37 11.88 7.67 3.95
C ALA A 37 10.94 8.34 4.96
N PHE A 38 9.74 8.70 4.53
CA PHE A 38 8.71 9.14 5.46
C PHE A 38 7.32 8.71 5.00
N ALA A 39 6.40 8.62 5.95
CA ALA A 39 4.99 8.43 5.70
C ALA A 39 4.14 9.41 6.51
N ILE A 40 3.08 9.93 5.89
CA ILE A 40 2.04 10.71 6.56
C ILE A 40 0.76 9.89 6.54
N ILE A 41 0.28 9.53 7.72
CA ILE A 41 -0.89 8.69 7.94
C ILE A 41 -2.01 9.57 8.47
N HIS A 42 -3.19 9.51 7.87
CA HIS A 42 -4.37 10.24 8.29
C HIS A 42 -5.39 9.27 8.92
N ARG A 43 -5.83 9.54 10.15
CA ARG A 43 -6.96 8.84 10.75
C ARG A 43 -8.26 9.36 10.16
N VAL A 44 -9.03 8.49 9.52
CA VAL A 44 -10.31 8.87 8.89
C VAL A 44 -11.32 9.30 9.96
N SER A 45 -11.86 10.52 9.83
CA SER A 45 -12.86 11.05 10.76
C SER A 45 -14.10 10.16 10.81
N GLY A 46 -14.65 9.96 12.02
CA GLY A 46 -15.83 9.10 12.23
C GLY A 46 -15.56 7.59 12.10
N ARG A 47 -14.32 7.16 11.84
CA ARG A 47 -13.92 5.75 11.80
C ARG A 47 -12.80 5.48 12.81
N ASN A 48 -13.02 4.54 13.72
CA ASN A 48 -12.07 4.32 14.82
C ASN A 48 -10.80 3.56 14.42
N PHE A 49 -10.84 2.82 13.31
CA PHE A 49 -9.77 1.89 12.92
C PHE A 49 -9.36 2.01 11.44
N THR A 50 -9.75 3.08 10.75
CA THR A 50 -9.41 3.28 9.33
C THR A 50 -8.40 4.41 9.16
N PHE A 51 -7.34 4.13 8.42
CA PHE A 51 -6.22 5.03 8.20
C PHE A 51 -5.89 5.10 6.71
N ASP A 52 -5.60 6.30 6.24
CA ASP A 52 -5.14 6.55 4.86
C ASP A 52 -3.69 6.97 4.90
N ILE A 53 -2.82 6.28 4.16
CA ILE A 53 -1.47 6.80 3.90
C ILE A 53 -1.62 7.90 2.85
N ARG A 54 -1.48 9.15 3.28
CA ARG A 54 -1.58 10.33 2.39
C ARG A 54 -0.33 10.50 1.55
N PHE A 55 0.83 10.28 2.17
CA PHE A 55 2.12 10.38 1.52
C PHE A 55 3.02 9.25 2.00
N ILE A 56 3.73 8.67 1.04
CA ILE A 56 4.85 7.77 1.29
C ILE A 56 5.96 8.16 0.32
N VAL A 57 7.14 8.40 0.88
CA VAL A 57 8.30 8.88 0.12
C VAL A 57 9.49 8.05 0.52
N LEU A 58 10.20 7.57 -0.49
CA LEU A 58 11.49 6.91 -0.37
C LEU A 58 12.53 7.74 -1.11
N ASP A 59 13.64 8.02 -0.45
CA ASP A 59 14.79 8.63 -1.09
C ASP A 59 15.29 7.71 -2.22
N ARG A 60 15.63 8.32 -3.36
CA ARG A 60 15.99 7.58 -4.57
C ARG A 60 17.20 6.67 -4.33
N ASP A 61 18.15 7.10 -3.52
CA ASP A 61 19.41 6.38 -3.31
C ASP A 61 19.21 5.15 -2.41
N TYR A 62 18.04 5.03 -1.78
CA TYR A 62 17.65 3.90 -0.94
C TYR A 62 16.67 2.93 -1.62
N ARG A 63 16.33 3.12 -2.91
CA ARG A 63 15.38 2.26 -3.65
C ARG A 63 15.80 0.79 -3.76
N SER A 64 17.09 0.50 -3.74
CA SER A 64 17.64 -0.86 -3.80
C SER A 64 17.83 -1.50 -2.41
N THR A 65 17.31 -0.85 -1.36
CA THR A 65 17.43 -1.31 0.04
C THR A 65 16.08 -1.74 0.61
N ASN A 66 16.08 -2.32 1.81
CA ASN A 66 14.85 -2.66 2.54
C ASN A 66 14.19 -1.47 3.26
N ALA A 67 14.67 -0.24 3.05
CA ALA A 67 14.19 0.94 3.76
C ALA A 67 12.66 1.14 3.66
N ILE A 68 12.09 0.89 2.49
CA ILE A 68 10.63 1.00 2.31
C ILE A 68 9.85 -0.06 3.09
N GLN A 69 10.38 -1.29 3.18
CA GLN A 69 9.75 -2.37 3.94
C GLN A 69 9.80 -2.04 5.44
N HIS A 70 10.93 -1.55 5.94
CA HIS A 70 11.04 -1.07 7.32
C HIS A 70 10.07 0.08 7.61
N LEU A 71 9.88 1.02 6.68
CA LEU A 71 8.88 2.08 6.86
C LEU A 71 7.46 1.50 6.99
N PHE A 72 7.09 0.49 6.20
CA PHE A 72 5.78 -0.17 6.34
C PHE A 72 5.63 -0.91 7.66
N GLU A 73 6.68 -1.57 8.16
CA GLU A 73 6.69 -2.20 9.48
C GLU A 73 6.50 -1.16 10.59
N MET A 74 7.19 -0.02 10.50
CA MET A 74 7.01 1.10 11.44
C MET A 74 5.57 1.64 11.45
N ILE A 75 4.90 1.68 10.30
CA ILE A 75 3.48 2.06 10.21
C ILE A 75 2.61 1.07 10.98
N ASP A 76 2.81 -0.24 10.77
CA ASP A 76 2.06 -1.27 11.47
C ASP A 76 2.25 -1.16 12.99
N GLU A 77 3.49 -1.04 13.44
CA GLU A 77 3.84 -0.89 14.85
C GLU A 77 3.20 0.35 15.47
N GLU A 78 3.30 1.52 14.82
CA GLU A 78 2.75 2.76 15.35
C GLU A 78 1.23 2.69 15.50
N LEU A 79 0.52 2.12 14.52
CA LEU A 79 -0.93 1.97 14.60
C LEU A 79 -1.33 0.96 15.68
N LEU A 80 -0.63 -0.17 15.78
CA LEU A 80 -0.95 -1.20 16.77
C LEU A 80 -0.54 -0.86 18.21
N LYS A 81 0.23 0.21 18.46
CA LYS A 81 0.52 0.69 19.83
C LYS A 81 -0.75 1.03 20.61
N LYS A 82 -1.71 1.70 19.96
CA LYS A 82 -2.88 2.28 20.64
C LYS A 82 -4.19 1.51 20.41
N ILE A 83 -4.27 0.73 19.33
CA ILE A 83 -5.48 0.00 18.95
C ILE A 83 -5.14 -1.47 18.65
N PRO A 84 -6.08 -2.41 18.87
CA PRO A 84 -5.84 -3.84 18.65
C PRO A 84 -5.87 -4.24 17.16
N PHE A 85 -6.40 -3.37 16.31
CA PHE A 85 -6.66 -3.63 14.90
C PHE A 85 -6.66 -2.33 14.11
N ALA A 86 -6.17 -2.36 12.87
CA ALA A 86 -6.27 -1.24 11.93
C ALA A 86 -6.50 -1.72 10.48
N VAL A 87 -7.27 -0.94 9.74
CA VAL A 87 -7.42 -1.00 8.28
C VAL A 87 -6.67 0.17 7.68
N ILE A 88 -5.67 -0.11 6.86
CA ILE A 88 -4.82 0.88 6.22
C ILE A 88 -5.13 0.89 4.73
N ARG A 89 -5.37 2.06 4.17
CA ARG A 89 -5.61 2.27 2.74
C ARG A 89 -4.48 3.07 2.14
N VAL A 90 -4.13 2.74 0.90
CA VAL A 90 -3.17 3.48 0.09
C VAL A 90 -3.80 3.73 -1.27
N GLU A 91 -3.78 4.99 -1.68
CA GLU A 91 -4.18 5.44 -3.00
C GLU A 91 -2.94 6.03 -3.67
N ILE A 92 -2.54 5.47 -4.81
CA ILE A 92 -1.23 5.77 -5.39
C ILE A 92 -1.23 5.67 -6.91
N SER A 93 -0.46 6.53 -7.58
CA SER A 93 -0.28 6.47 -9.03
C SER A 93 0.74 5.39 -9.45
N SER A 94 0.71 4.95 -10.72
CA SER A 94 1.71 4.03 -11.28
C SER A 94 3.14 4.51 -11.02
N LEU A 95 3.41 5.78 -11.31
CA LEU A 95 4.75 6.36 -11.19
C LEU A 95 5.24 6.39 -9.75
N LYS A 96 4.37 6.78 -8.81
CA LYS A 96 4.72 6.80 -7.38
C LYS A 96 4.90 5.39 -6.83
N ARG A 97 4.02 4.45 -7.21
CA ARG A 97 4.14 3.03 -6.83
C ARG A 97 5.50 2.47 -7.28
N ALA A 98 5.87 2.69 -8.54
CA ALA A 98 7.16 2.26 -9.07
C ALA A 98 8.35 2.89 -8.33
N SER A 99 8.20 4.12 -7.85
CA SER A 99 9.26 4.83 -7.12
C SER A 99 9.59 4.22 -5.75
N LEU A 100 8.69 3.40 -5.19
CA LEU A 100 8.88 2.68 -3.93
C LEU A 100 9.65 1.36 -4.11
N GLY A 101 9.90 0.94 -5.35
CA GLY A 101 10.47 -0.37 -5.68
C GLY A 101 9.40 -1.38 -6.12
N GLU A 102 9.86 -2.45 -6.77
CA GLU A 102 9.01 -3.49 -7.31
C GLU A 102 8.24 -4.22 -6.20
N ASN A 103 6.92 -4.39 -6.38
CA ASN A 103 6.04 -5.09 -5.45
C ASN A 103 6.11 -4.57 -3.99
N ALA A 104 6.51 -3.31 -3.77
CA ALA A 104 6.79 -2.80 -2.43
C ALA A 104 5.57 -2.89 -1.49
N LEU A 105 4.37 -2.60 -2.01
CA LEU A 105 3.12 -2.68 -1.26
C LEU A 105 2.69 -4.14 -1.01
N GLU A 106 2.80 -5.00 -2.02
CA GLU A 106 2.45 -6.42 -1.93
C GLU A 106 3.37 -7.17 -0.95
N ASN A 107 4.67 -6.86 -0.98
CA ASN A 107 5.66 -7.38 -0.02
C ASN A 107 5.30 -6.98 1.41
N ALA A 108 4.82 -5.74 1.59
CA ALA A 108 4.28 -5.23 2.85
C ALA A 108 2.85 -5.71 3.16
N LYS A 109 2.34 -6.71 2.43
CA LYS A 109 1.03 -7.36 2.63
C LYS A 109 -0.18 -6.48 2.36
N TYR A 110 -0.02 -5.41 1.59
CA TYR A 110 -1.16 -4.70 1.02
C TYR A 110 -1.73 -5.50 -0.16
N CYS A 111 -3.05 -5.61 -0.22
CA CYS A 111 -3.77 -6.19 -1.34
C CYS A 111 -4.30 -5.07 -2.25
N GLN A 112 -4.04 -5.17 -3.54
CA GLN A 112 -4.70 -4.32 -4.53
C GLN A 112 -6.19 -4.70 -4.58
N ILE A 113 -7.08 -3.72 -4.44
CA ILE A 113 -8.53 -3.91 -4.49
C ILE A 113 -9.19 -3.23 -5.69
N GLY A 114 -8.42 -2.47 -6.46
CA GLY A 114 -8.90 -1.85 -7.68
C GLY A 114 -7.84 -0.94 -8.32
N HIS A 115 -8.12 -0.51 -9.54
CA HIS A 115 -7.37 0.55 -10.21
C HIS A 115 -8.27 1.25 -11.25
N ILE A 116 -7.94 2.50 -11.58
CA ILE A 116 -8.51 3.25 -12.68
C ILE A 116 -7.40 3.49 -13.71
N PRO A 117 -7.52 2.94 -14.92
CA PRO A 117 -6.49 3.10 -15.95
C PRO A 117 -6.40 4.55 -16.42
N ALA A 118 -5.18 5.01 -16.67
CA ALA A 118 -4.85 6.34 -17.22
C ALA A 118 -5.49 7.53 -16.47
N TYR A 119 -5.76 7.40 -15.17
CA TYR A 119 -6.41 8.44 -14.36
C TYR A 119 -5.60 9.74 -14.29
N TYR A 120 -4.27 9.64 -14.24
CA TYR A 120 -3.37 10.80 -14.21
C TYR A 120 -2.76 11.13 -15.58
N GLY A 121 -3.04 10.31 -16.60
CA GLY A 121 -2.54 10.47 -17.96
C GLY A 121 -2.13 9.14 -18.60
N GLU A 122 -1.64 9.23 -19.83
CA GLU A 122 -1.14 8.07 -20.57
C GLU A 122 -0.02 7.38 -19.76
N HIS A 123 -0.22 6.09 -19.45
CA HIS A 123 0.66 5.26 -18.60
C HIS A 123 0.73 5.60 -17.10
N ASP A 124 -0.18 6.44 -16.56
CA ASP A 124 -0.26 6.68 -15.11
C ASP A 124 -1.66 6.39 -14.56
N ASP A 125 -1.81 5.16 -14.08
CA ASP A 125 -3.03 4.64 -13.48
C ASP A 125 -3.16 5.10 -12.03
N PHE A 126 -4.35 4.94 -11.46
CA PHE A 126 -4.61 5.17 -10.05
C PHE A 126 -5.00 3.87 -9.36
N PHE A 127 -4.22 3.42 -8.38
CA PHE A 127 -4.43 2.16 -7.68
C PHE A 127 -4.98 2.36 -6.28
N PHE A 128 -5.82 1.40 -5.85
CA PHE A 128 -6.34 1.29 -4.49
C PHE A 128 -5.78 0.03 -3.82
N TYR A 129 -5.15 0.21 -2.68
CA TYR A 129 -4.62 -0.86 -1.85
C TYR A 129 -5.22 -0.82 -0.45
N ILE A 130 -5.37 -2.00 0.14
CA ILE A 130 -5.81 -2.16 1.52
C ILE A 130 -4.94 -3.17 2.27
N LYS A 131 -4.73 -2.93 3.56
CA LYS A 131 -4.11 -3.88 4.48
C LYS A 131 -4.90 -3.88 5.80
N ALA A 132 -5.14 -5.06 6.32
CA ALA A 132 -5.73 -5.25 7.64
C ALA A 132 -4.64 -5.82 8.57
N ILE A 133 -4.38 -5.15 9.70
CA ILE A 133 -3.39 -5.58 10.69
C ILE A 133 -4.03 -5.75 12.05
N PHE A 134 -3.56 -6.75 12.78
CA PHE A 134 -4.08 -7.14 14.09
C PHE A 134 -2.92 -7.31 15.05
N ARG A 135 -3.07 -6.84 16.28
CA ARG A 135 -2.10 -7.13 17.35
C ARG A 135 -2.11 -8.63 17.66
N ASN A 136 -3.31 -9.20 17.76
CA ASN A 136 -3.54 -10.63 17.92
C ASN A 136 -4.50 -11.06 16.80
N PRO A 137 -4.03 -11.79 15.77
CA PRO A 137 -4.87 -12.19 14.66
C PRO A 137 -5.97 -13.16 15.14
N PRO A 138 -7.24 -12.98 14.72
CA PRO A 138 -8.30 -13.93 15.02
C PRO A 138 -8.10 -15.24 14.26
N ASP A 139 -8.47 -16.36 14.89
CA ASP A 139 -8.30 -17.72 14.34
C ASP A 139 -9.03 -17.97 12.99
N PHE A 140 -9.99 -17.11 12.62
CA PHE A 140 -10.80 -17.25 11.40
C PHE A 140 -10.29 -16.43 10.21
N ILE A 141 -9.26 -15.58 10.36
CA ILE A 141 -8.75 -14.79 9.23
C ILE A 141 -7.78 -15.64 8.41
N LYS A 142 -8.32 -16.32 7.40
CA LYS A 142 -7.52 -16.80 6.26
C LYS A 142 -7.38 -15.64 5.29
N VAL A 143 -6.26 -14.93 5.30
CA VAL A 143 -5.95 -13.94 4.26
C VAL A 143 -5.60 -14.69 2.97
N SER A 144 -6.60 -15.26 2.30
CA SER A 144 -6.48 -15.67 0.90
C SER A 144 -6.43 -14.39 0.07
N LYS A 145 -5.47 -14.29 -0.86
CA LYS A 145 -5.42 -13.17 -1.81
C LYS A 145 -6.79 -13.05 -2.49
N PRO A 146 -7.47 -11.90 -2.43
CA PRO A 146 -8.63 -11.71 -3.27
C PRO A 146 -8.10 -11.72 -4.72
N PHE A 147 -8.74 -12.47 -5.61
CA PHE A 147 -8.46 -12.52 -7.06
C PHE A 147 -7.34 -13.45 -7.58
N GLU A 148 -6.86 -14.45 -6.83
CA GLU A 148 -6.34 -15.65 -7.49
C GLU A 148 -7.54 -16.50 -7.94
N ASP A 149 -8.20 -16.07 -9.02
CA ASP A 149 -9.02 -16.99 -9.80
C ASP A 149 -8.06 -18.06 -10.33
N GLU A 150 -8.30 -19.31 -9.92
CA GLU A 150 -7.69 -20.48 -10.53
C GLU A 150 -7.93 -20.37 -12.04
N LEU A 151 -6.88 -20.01 -12.80
CA LEU A 151 -6.88 -20.25 -14.23
C LEU A 151 -7.19 -21.73 -14.39
N PRO A 152 -8.32 -22.11 -15.02
CA PRO A 152 -8.61 -23.52 -15.21
C PRO A 152 -7.46 -24.10 -16.00
N ALA A 153 -6.80 -25.11 -15.41
CA ALA A 153 -5.76 -25.86 -16.07
C ALA A 153 -6.27 -26.23 -17.45
N ALA A 154 -5.54 -25.82 -18.50
CA ALA A 154 -5.86 -26.18 -19.87
C ALA A 154 -6.03 -27.70 -19.92
N THR A 155 -7.28 -28.14 -20.08
CA THR A 155 -7.59 -29.54 -20.28
C THR A 155 -6.91 -29.98 -21.57
N HIS A 156 -5.90 -30.84 -21.42
CA HIS A 156 -5.33 -31.63 -22.50
C HIS A 156 -6.49 -32.37 -23.17
N LEU A 157 -6.94 -31.89 -24.34
CA LEU A 157 -7.79 -32.66 -25.24
C LEU A 157 -6.86 -33.33 -26.24
N GLU A 158 -6.29 -34.46 -25.82
CA GLU A 158 -5.78 -35.47 -26.72
C GLU A 158 -6.82 -36.59 -26.85
N GLU A 159 -6.97 -37.04 -28.10
CA GLU A 159 -7.59 -38.30 -28.54
C GLU A 159 -9.13 -38.38 -28.56
N LEU A 160 -9.70 -37.94 -29.68
CA LEU A 160 -10.83 -38.67 -30.27
C LEU A 160 -10.33 -39.35 -31.55
N GLN A 161 -10.17 -40.66 -31.41
CA GLN A 161 -9.85 -41.65 -32.43
C GLN A 161 -10.83 -41.52 -33.61
N THR A 162 -10.28 -41.30 -34.81
CA THR A 162 -11.00 -41.46 -36.06
C THR A 162 -10.92 -42.94 -36.46
N GLN A 163 -11.98 -43.71 -36.22
CA GLN A 163 -12.23 -44.96 -36.96
C GLN A 163 -13.74 -45.09 -37.27
N GLU A 164 -14.01 -45.07 -38.58
CA GLU A 164 -14.99 -45.92 -39.32
C GLU A 164 -16.50 -45.67 -39.06
N GLU A 165 -17.44 -45.68 -40.02
CA GLU A 165 -17.51 -46.14 -41.42
C GLU A 165 -18.85 -45.62 -42.01
N ASN A 166 -18.83 -45.14 -43.27
CA ASN A 166 -19.81 -45.43 -44.36
C ASN A 166 -19.57 -44.50 -45.56
#